data_AF-A0A5P2C6C0-F1
#
_entry.id   AF-A0A5P2C6C0-F1
#
_cell.length_a   1.000
_cell.length_b   1.000
_cell.length_c   1.000
_cell.angle_alpha   90.00
_cell.angle_beta   90.00
_cell.angle_gamma   90.00
#
_symmetry.space_group_name_H-M   'P 1'
#
loop_
_entity.id
_entity.type
_entity.pdbx_description
1 polymer ?
#
loop_
_entity_poly.entity_id
_entity_poly.type
_entity_poly.pdbx_seq_one_letter_code
_entity_poly.pdbx_strand_id
1 'polypeptide(L)'
;MTRSMPAPRTVLGYRRDGRPIFPVLGASPEDPSNDEATVSVSQKQLNTMMAREKDQGGRAAVRSLIEKLGFSNTVALEEYLAGVRQAEQDRLTETERREQAVVEREQAALAREAAAVAREREAARRAVLVSAGATGPDLDDAVSLLRLPDDADPSTLDEAVQELSQRRPELFGSPARDIPPAPGGAPASVPPPRPGSTERPPGAAGLEMARRRGLLPDTP
;
A
#
# COMPACT_ATOMS: atom_id res chain seq x y z
N MET A 1 -93.49 48.94 -26.45
CA MET A 1 -94.38 48.20 -27.38
C MET A 1 -94.06 46.71 -27.26
N THR A 2 -94.83 45.96 -26.47
CA THR A 2 -94.68 44.50 -26.36
C THR A 2 -95.36 43.86 -27.56
N ARG A 3 -94.58 43.35 -28.53
CA ARG A 3 -95.14 42.52 -29.60
C ARG A 3 -95.70 41.25 -28.97
N SER A 4 -97.01 41.06 -29.05
CA SER A 4 -97.66 39.80 -28.70
C SER A 4 -97.06 38.68 -29.55
N MET A 5 -96.39 37.73 -28.93
CA MET A 5 -95.84 36.56 -29.61
C MET A 5 -97.00 35.63 -30.01
N PRO A 6 -96.98 35.04 -31.22
CA PRO A 6 -98.00 34.08 -31.63
C PRO A 6 -98.00 32.87 -30.69
N ALA A 7 -99.19 32.31 -30.45
CA ALA A 7 -99.36 31.19 -29.52
C ALA A 7 -98.48 29.99 -29.92
N PRO A 8 -97.97 29.20 -28.95
CA PRO A 8 -96.96 28.15 -29.19
C PRO A 8 -97.39 27.04 -30.16
N ARG A 9 -98.69 26.91 -30.40
CA ARG A 9 -99.27 25.93 -31.33
C ARG A 9 -99.78 26.54 -32.63
N THR A 10 -99.51 27.82 -32.88
CA THR A 10 -99.85 28.47 -34.13
C THR A 10 -98.84 28.04 -35.20
N VAL A 11 -99.32 27.35 -36.22
CA VAL A 11 -98.49 26.93 -37.36
C VAL A 11 -98.05 28.17 -38.12
N LEU A 12 -96.74 28.41 -38.20
CA LEU A 12 -96.16 29.54 -38.95
C LEU A 12 -96.02 29.24 -40.44
N GLY A 13 -95.99 27.97 -40.81
CA GLY A 13 -95.88 27.50 -42.17
C GLY A 13 -95.70 25.99 -42.23
N TYR A 14 -95.50 25.43 -43.42
CA TYR A 14 -95.25 24.01 -43.61
C TYR A 14 -93.90 23.80 -44.31
N ARG A 15 -93.18 22.76 -43.92
CA ARG A 15 -91.94 22.33 -44.57
C ARG A 15 -92.26 21.64 -45.91
N ARG A 16 -91.24 21.39 -46.75
CA ARG A 16 -91.39 20.71 -48.06
C ARG A 16 -91.95 19.28 -47.96
N ASP A 17 -91.81 18.66 -46.79
CA ASP A 17 -92.37 17.35 -46.41
C ASP A 17 -93.78 17.43 -45.79
N GLY A 18 -94.42 18.62 -45.81
CA GLY A 18 -95.80 18.82 -45.35
C GLY A 18 -95.98 18.92 -43.83
N ARG A 19 -94.90 18.88 -43.04
CA ARG A 19 -94.98 19.01 -41.58
C ARG A 19 -95.10 20.48 -41.15
N PRO A 20 -95.96 20.81 -40.17
CA PRO A 20 -96.10 22.18 -39.67
C PRO A 20 -94.81 22.65 -38.97
N ILE A 21 -94.45 23.91 -39.21
CA ILE A 21 -93.36 24.64 -38.55
C ILE A 21 -93.99 25.44 -37.41
N PHE A 22 -93.54 25.19 -36.19
CA PHE A 22 -93.92 25.95 -35.00
C PHE A 22 -92.86 27.03 -34.69
N PRO A 23 -93.22 28.12 -34.00
CA PRO A 23 -92.25 29.12 -33.55
C PRO A 23 -91.19 28.47 -32.67
N VAL A 24 -89.90 28.70 -32.96
CA VAL A 24 -88.83 28.37 -32.03
C VAL A 24 -88.91 29.40 -30.91
N LEU A 25 -89.59 29.04 -29.82
CA LEU A 25 -89.49 29.79 -28.58
C LEU A 25 -88.03 29.66 -28.12
N GLY A 26 -87.29 30.77 -28.11
CA GLY A 26 -85.98 30.80 -27.49
C GLY A 26 -86.09 30.21 -26.08
N ALA A 27 -85.14 29.35 -25.70
CA ALA A 27 -85.09 28.65 -24.43
C ALA A 27 -85.52 29.60 -23.30
N SER A 28 -86.70 29.34 -22.71
CA SER A 28 -87.14 30.13 -21.57
C SER A 28 -86.11 29.92 -20.45
N PRO A 29 -85.75 30.97 -19.69
CA PRO A 29 -84.96 30.79 -18.47
C PRO A 29 -85.67 29.91 -17.42
N GLU A 30 -86.93 29.53 -17.64
CA GLU A 30 -87.71 28.64 -16.79
C GLU A 30 -87.70 27.17 -17.25
N ASP A 31 -86.94 26.83 -18.30
CA ASP A 31 -86.82 25.44 -18.77
C ASP A 31 -85.88 24.64 -17.84
N PRO A 32 -86.35 23.58 -17.16
CA PRO A 32 -85.54 22.78 -16.23
C PRO A 32 -84.40 22.01 -16.92
N SER A 33 -84.35 22.00 -18.26
CA SER A 33 -83.23 21.44 -19.02
C SER A 33 -82.05 22.41 -19.19
N ASN A 34 -82.21 23.67 -18.78
CA ASN A 34 -81.20 24.73 -18.87
C ASN A 34 -80.34 24.87 -17.59
N ASP A 35 -80.53 23.98 -16.60
CA ASP A 35 -79.67 23.89 -15.42
C ASP A 35 -78.33 23.25 -15.82
N GLU A 36 -77.38 24.07 -16.30
CA GLU A 36 -75.98 23.69 -16.28
C GLU A 36 -75.58 23.43 -14.82
N ALA A 37 -75.26 22.17 -14.49
CA ALA A 37 -74.84 21.78 -13.15
C ALA A 37 -73.59 22.57 -12.73
N THR A 38 -73.80 23.66 -11.99
CA THR A 38 -72.71 24.46 -11.41
C THR A 38 -72.04 23.64 -10.31
N VAL A 39 -70.92 23.01 -10.65
CA VAL A 39 -70.11 22.24 -9.68
C VAL A 39 -69.36 23.23 -8.79
N SER A 40 -69.86 23.43 -7.56
CA SER A 40 -69.15 24.21 -6.55
C SER A 40 -68.09 23.34 -5.86
N VAL A 41 -66.82 23.60 -6.18
CA VAL A 41 -65.68 22.90 -5.55
C VAL A 41 -65.27 23.64 -4.28
N SER A 42 -65.16 22.92 -3.17
CA SER A 42 -64.70 23.52 -1.91
C SER A 42 -63.19 23.83 -1.93
N GLN A 43 -62.76 24.84 -1.17
CA GLN A 43 -61.34 25.20 -1.04
C GLN A 43 -60.45 24.01 -0.63
N LYS A 44 -60.98 23.10 0.21
CA LYS A 44 -60.28 21.89 0.65
C LYS A 44 -60.06 20.90 -0.52
N GLN A 45 -61.05 20.75 -1.39
CA GLN A 45 -60.94 19.91 -2.60
C GLN A 45 -59.94 20.53 -3.59
N LEU A 46 -59.97 21.85 -3.79
CA LEU A 46 -59.00 22.57 -4.63
C LEU A 46 -57.56 22.37 -4.15
N ASN A 47 -57.31 22.53 -2.85
CA ASN A 47 -55.97 22.30 -2.27
C ASN A 47 -55.52 20.85 -2.48
N THR A 48 -56.43 19.89 -2.39
CA THR A 48 -56.13 18.46 -2.60
C THR A 48 -55.80 18.15 -4.06
N MET A 49 -56.53 18.75 -5.01
CA MET A 49 -56.23 18.62 -6.44
C MET A 49 -54.88 19.25 -6.77
N MET A 50 -54.60 20.45 -6.26
CA MET A 50 -53.34 21.15 -6.49
C MET A 50 -52.13 20.38 -5.92
N ALA A 51 -52.27 19.77 -4.74
CA ALA A 51 -51.21 18.92 -4.18
C ALA A 51 -50.94 17.72 -5.09
N ARG A 52 -51.98 17.03 -5.55
CA ARG A 52 -51.85 15.90 -6.48
C ARG A 52 -51.21 16.30 -7.81
N GLU A 53 -51.61 17.44 -8.38
CA GLU A 53 -51.03 18.00 -9.61
C GLU A 53 -49.52 18.25 -9.44
N LYS A 54 -49.12 18.88 -8.33
CA LYS A 54 -47.71 19.13 -8.00
C LYS A 54 -46.92 17.83 -7.83
N ASP A 55 -47.48 16.85 -7.14
CA ASP A 55 -46.84 15.55 -6.95
C ASP A 55 -46.67 14.81 -8.28
N GLN A 56 -47.67 14.89 -9.18
CA GLN A 56 -47.59 14.31 -10.51
C GLN A 56 -46.54 15.00 -11.37
N GLY A 57 -46.50 16.34 -11.35
CA GLY A 57 -45.48 17.13 -12.03
C GLY A 57 -44.07 16.82 -11.54
N GLY A 58 -43.89 16.71 -10.22
CA GLY A 58 -42.61 16.30 -9.60
C GLY A 58 -42.17 14.90 -10.05
N ARG A 59 -43.08 13.93 -10.03
CA ARG A 59 -42.78 12.56 -10.50
C ARG A 59 -42.50 12.48 -12.00
N ALA A 60 -43.15 13.32 -12.81
CA ALA A 60 -42.89 13.41 -14.24
C ALA A 60 -41.51 14.03 -14.53
N ALA A 61 -41.14 15.09 -13.81
CA ALA A 61 -39.82 15.71 -13.92
C ALA A 61 -38.69 14.73 -13.53
N VAL A 62 -38.87 13.98 -12.44
CA VAL A 62 -37.90 12.96 -12.00
C VAL A 62 -37.77 11.85 -13.06
N ARG A 63 -38.88 11.34 -13.61
CA ARG A 63 -38.82 10.36 -14.71
C ARG A 63 -38.09 10.90 -15.94
N SER A 64 -38.41 12.12 -16.37
CA SER A 64 -37.75 12.75 -17.51
C SER A 64 -36.24 12.92 -17.28
N LEU A 65 -35.82 13.26 -16.06
CA LEU A 65 -34.40 13.35 -15.72
C LEU A 65 -33.71 11.99 -15.81
N ILE A 66 -34.32 10.94 -15.27
CA ILE A 66 -33.78 9.58 -15.28
C ILE A 66 -33.63 9.06 -16.71
N GLU A 67 -34.64 9.27 -17.55
CA GLU A 67 -34.58 8.93 -18.97
C GLU A 67 -33.50 9.72 -19.71
N LYS A 68 -33.35 11.03 -19.43
CA LYS A 68 -32.26 11.86 -20.00
C LYS A 68 -30.87 11.38 -19.58
N LEU A 69 -30.74 10.86 -18.37
CA LEU A 69 -29.51 10.26 -17.86
C LEU A 69 -29.29 8.83 -18.40
N GLY A 70 -30.23 8.30 -19.19
CA GLY A 70 -30.11 6.98 -19.83
C GLY A 70 -30.53 5.80 -18.95
N PHE A 71 -31.17 6.06 -17.80
CA PHE A 71 -31.64 5.01 -16.90
C PHE A 71 -33.11 4.70 -17.14
N SER A 72 -33.51 3.46 -16.90
CA SER A 72 -34.89 3.00 -17.08
C SER A 72 -35.80 3.36 -15.90
N ASN A 73 -35.24 3.51 -14.69
CA ASN A 73 -35.96 3.87 -13.47
C ASN A 73 -34.98 4.41 -12.41
N THR A 74 -35.52 4.89 -11.27
CA THR A 74 -34.72 5.38 -10.13
C THR A 74 -33.82 4.30 -9.55
N VAL A 75 -34.29 3.04 -9.51
CA VAL A 75 -33.57 1.91 -8.91
C VAL A 75 -32.27 1.63 -9.67
N ALA A 76 -32.32 1.62 -11.00
CA ALA A 76 -31.14 1.42 -11.85
C ALA A 76 -30.09 2.54 -11.67
N LEU A 77 -30.53 3.78 -11.45
CA LEU A 77 -29.63 4.90 -11.14
C LEU A 77 -28.98 4.73 -9.77
N GLU A 78 -29.75 4.31 -8.76
CA GLU A 78 -29.25 4.04 -7.40
C GLU A 78 -28.23 2.89 -7.37
N GLU A 79 -28.52 1.78 -8.07
CA GLU A 79 -27.62 0.64 -8.20
C GLU A 79 -26.30 1.04 -8.89
N TYR A 80 -26.37 1.83 -9.96
CA TYR A 80 -25.18 2.34 -10.64
C TYR A 80 -24.34 3.22 -9.71
N LEU A 81 -24.96 4.17 -9.01
CA LEU A 81 -24.27 5.04 -8.05
C LEU A 81 -23.64 4.23 -6.91
N ALA A 82 -24.32 3.22 -6.41
CA ALA A 82 -23.78 2.32 -5.39
C ALA A 82 -22.55 1.57 -5.92
N GLY A 83 -22.62 1.04 -7.14
CA GLY A 83 -21.49 0.37 -7.80
C GLY A 83 -20.29 1.29 -8.04
N VAL A 84 -20.52 2.54 -8.45
CA VAL A 84 -19.45 3.54 -8.63
C VAL A 84 -18.77 3.84 -7.29
N ARG A 85 -19.55 4.10 -6.23
CA ARG A 85 -18.99 4.37 -4.89
C ARG A 85 -18.20 3.19 -4.36
N GLN A 86 -18.71 1.97 -4.54
CA GLN A 86 -18.00 0.76 -4.12
C GLN A 86 -16.68 0.61 -4.89
N ALA A 87 -16.68 0.81 -6.21
CA ALA A 87 -15.47 0.73 -7.02
C ALA A 87 -14.44 1.81 -6.66
N GLU A 88 -14.89 3.03 -6.33
CA GLU A 88 -14.01 4.09 -5.82
C GLU A 88 -13.42 3.72 -4.47
N GLN A 89 -14.23 3.19 -3.56
CA GLN A 89 -13.78 2.75 -2.25
C GLN A 89 -12.79 1.59 -2.35
N ASP A 90 -13.07 0.60 -3.20
CA ASP A 90 -12.15 -0.53 -3.45
C ASP A 90 -10.83 -0.03 -4.04
N ARG A 91 -10.86 0.92 -5.00
CA ARG A 91 -9.65 1.54 -5.55
C ARG A 91 -8.83 2.26 -4.49
N LEU A 92 -9.48 3.03 -3.61
CA LEU A 92 -8.80 3.70 -2.50
C LEU A 92 -8.11 2.69 -1.58
N THR A 93 -8.80 1.58 -1.24
CA THR A 93 -8.19 0.52 -0.42
C THR A 93 -7.05 -0.21 -1.12
N GLU A 94 -7.10 -0.39 -2.44
CA GLU A 94 -5.99 -0.96 -3.21
C GLU A 94 -4.78 -0.02 -3.24
N THR A 95 -5.01 1.29 -3.40
CA THR A 95 -3.92 2.28 -3.35
C THR A 95 -3.28 2.31 -1.98
N GLU A 96 -4.07 2.34 -0.90
CA GLU A 96 -3.56 2.29 0.48
C GLU A 96 -2.75 1.02 0.74
N ARG A 97 -3.21 -0.15 0.26
CA ARG A 97 -2.47 -1.41 0.39
C ARG A 97 -1.14 -1.37 -0.35
N ARG A 98 -1.09 -0.74 -1.53
CA ARG A 98 0.16 -0.58 -2.30
C ARG A 98 1.13 0.37 -1.60
N GLU A 99 0.64 1.47 -1.05
CA GLU A 99 1.46 2.42 -0.29
C GLU A 99 2.05 1.75 0.96
N GLN A 100 1.23 1.02 1.73
CA GLN A 100 1.70 0.24 2.88
C GLN A 100 2.78 -0.77 2.47
N ALA A 101 2.58 -1.50 1.38
CA ALA A 101 3.56 -2.46 0.88
C ALA A 101 4.87 -1.80 0.42
N VAL A 102 4.84 -0.56 -0.08
CA VAL A 102 6.06 0.20 -0.41
C VAL A 102 6.78 0.62 0.86
N VAL A 103 6.06 1.17 1.85
CA VAL A 103 6.63 1.56 3.15
C VAL A 103 7.27 0.36 3.85
N GLU A 104 6.62 -0.80 3.87
CA GLU A 104 7.18 -2.02 4.44
C GLU A 104 8.46 -2.47 3.72
N ARG A 105 8.49 -2.36 2.38
CA ARG A 105 9.69 -2.69 1.59
C ARG A 105 10.83 -1.73 1.85
N GLU A 106 10.55 -0.45 1.98
CA GLU A 106 11.54 0.57 2.32
C GLU A 106 12.09 0.34 3.74
N GLN A 107 11.22 0.08 4.72
CA GLN A 107 11.65 -0.26 6.08
C GLN A 107 12.49 -1.53 6.11
N ALA A 108 12.11 -2.57 5.35
CA ALA A 108 12.88 -3.79 5.25
C ALA A 108 14.24 -3.58 4.57
N ALA A 109 14.33 -2.70 3.56
CA ALA A 109 15.58 -2.32 2.93
C ALA A 109 16.49 -1.55 3.89
N LEU A 110 15.96 -0.52 4.56
CA LEU A 110 16.67 0.26 5.58
C LEU A 110 17.19 -0.62 6.72
N ALA A 111 16.39 -1.59 7.19
CA ALA A 111 16.80 -2.53 8.22
C ALA A 111 17.96 -3.44 7.75
N ARG A 112 17.93 -3.89 6.48
CA ARG A 112 19.02 -4.70 5.90
C ARG A 112 20.31 -3.90 5.75
N GLU A 113 20.21 -2.65 5.32
CA GLU A 113 21.34 -1.74 5.21
C GLU A 113 21.94 -1.43 6.58
N ALA A 114 21.12 -1.09 7.56
CA ALA A 114 21.56 -0.88 8.94
C ALA A 114 22.26 -2.12 9.52
N ALA A 115 21.71 -3.32 9.28
CA ALA A 115 22.33 -4.57 9.71
C ALA A 115 23.65 -4.89 8.96
N ALA A 116 23.80 -4.46 7.71
CA ALA A 116 25.06 -4.58 6.97
C ALA A 116 26.12 -3.63 7.54
N VAL A 117 25.76 -2.37 7.76
CA VAL A 117 26.65 -1.35 8.35
C VAL A 117 27.09 -1.76 9.76
N ALA A 118 26.18 -2.28 10.59
CA ALA A 118 26.53 -2.76 11.93
C ALA A 118 27.56 -3.90 11.88
N ARG A 119 27.37 -4.88 10.98
CA ARG A 119 28.31 -6.00 10.80
C ARG A 119 29.68 -5.53 10.29
N GLU A 120 29.71 -4.57 9.37
CA GLU A 120 30.95 -3.98 8.88
C GLU A 120 31.71 -3.26 10.00
N ARG A 121 31.02 -2.45 10.80
CA ARG A 121 31.60 -1.72 11.93
C ARG A 121 32.13 -2.66 13.02
N GLU A 122 31.39 -3.73 13.31
CA GLU A 122 31.86 -4.76 14.25
C GLU A 122 33.12 -5.45 13.71
N ALA A 123 33.13 -5.82 12.42
CA ALA A 123 34.29 -6.44 11.79
C ALA A 123 35.51 -5.50 11.80
N ALA A 124 35.32 -4.21 11.50
CA ALA A 124 36.38 -3.20 11.56
C ALA A 124 36.97 -3.08 12.98
N ARG A 125 36.12 -3.04 14.01
CA ARG A 125 36.58 -3.00 15.41
C ARG A 125 37.36 -4.24 15.83
N ARG A 126 36.84 -5.42 15.48
CA ARG A 126 37.55 -6.68 15.71
C ARG A 126 38.89 -6.69 14.98
N ALA A 127 38.97 -6.18 13.75
CA ALA A 127 40.21 -6.11 13.00
C ALA A 127 41.29 -5.23 13.67
N VAL A 128 40.90 -4.08 14.24
CA VAL A 128 41.82 -3.21 14.99
C VAL A 128 42.29 -3.88 16.29
N LEU A 129 41.40 -4.55 17.02
CA LEU A 129 41.79 -5.28 18.23
C LEU A 129 42.73 -6.45 17.92
N VAL A 130 42.48 -7.18 16.83
CA VAL A 130 43.37 -8.25 16.36
C VAL A 130 44.73 -7.70 15.93
N SER A 131 44.77 -6.56 15.21
CA SER A 131 46.04 -5.94 14.83
C SER A 131 46.83 -5.43 16.04
N ALA A 132 46.15 -5.05 17.12
CA ALA A 132 46.74 -4.73 18.41
C ALA A 132 47.20 -5.96 19.22
N GLY A 133 46.89 -7.18 18.78
CA GLY A 133 47.37 -8.43 19.38
C GLY A 133 46.32 -9.22 20.18
N ALA A 134 45.07 -8.76 20.24
CA ALA A 134 44.00 -9.52 20.91
C ALA A 134 43.59 -10.74 20.08
N THR A 135 43.51 -11.92 20.71
CA THR A 135 43.20 -13.18 19.99
C THR A 135 42.29 -14.09 20.81
N GLY A 136 41.52 -14.94 20.13
CA GLY A 136 40.69 -15.95 20.79
C GLY A 136 39.71 -15.36 21.82
N PRO A 137 39.59 -15.95 23.02
CA PRO A 137 38.71 -15.42 24.09
C PRO A 137 39.05 -13.99 24.52
N ASP A 138 40.33 -13.63 24.50
CA ASP A 138 40.79 -12.28 24.89
C ASP A 138 40.30 -11.20 23.92
N LEU A 139 40.04 -11.56 22.66
CA LEU A 139 39.43 -10.67 21.67
C LEU A 139 37.97 -10.35 22.02
N ASP A 140 37.17 -11.35 22.37
CA ASP A 140 35.76 -11.14 22.72
C ASP A 140 35.65 -10.35 24.04
N ASP A 141 36.56 -10.59 24.99
CA ASP A 141 36.68 -9.80 26.22
C ASP A 141 37.12 -8.36 25.92
N ALA A 142 38.08 -8.15 25.03
CA ALA A 142 38.51 -6.82 24.61
C ALA A 142 37.39 -6.05 23.90
N VAL A 143 36.60 -6.69 23.04
CA VAL A 143 35.40 -6.10 22.43
C VAL A 143 34.39 -5.67 23.49
N SER A 144 34.16 -6.52 24.50
CA SER A 144 33.20 -6.24 25.58
C SER A 144 33.65 -5.11 26.53
N LEU A 145 34.96 -4.88 26.63
CA LEU A 145 35.56 -3.87 27.50
C LEU A 145 35.81 -2.53 26.81
N LEU A 146 35.73 -2.48 25.49
CA LEU A 146 35.91 -1.27 24.69
C LEU A 146 34.76 -0.29 24.98
N ARG A 147 35.07 0.86 25.58
CA ARG A 147 34.09 1.88 25.97
C ARG A 147 34.01 2.96 24.90
N LEU A 148 33.41 2.63 23.77
CA LEU A 148 33.29 3.54 22.64
C LEU A 148 31.94 3.32 21.94
N PRO A 149 31.25 4.38 21.48
CA PRO A 149 30.03 4.21 20.70
C PRO A 149 30.32 3.54 19.35
N ASP A 150 29.30 2.92 18.77
CA ASP A 150 29.42 2.09 17.56
C ASP A 150 29.78 2.86 16.29
N ASP A 151 29.56 4.17 16.30
CA ASP A 151 29.79 5.10 15.20
C ASP A 151 31.04 5.96 15.38
N ALA A 152 31.89 5.62 16.35
CA ALA A 152 33.10 6.38 16.62
C ALA A 152 34.11 6.29 15.46
N ASP A 153 34.80 7.41 15.23
CA ASP A 153 35.76 7.55 14.15
C ASP A 153 36.96 6.61 14.32
N PRO A 154 37.62 6.17 13.23
CA PRO A 154 38.75 5.25 13.28
C PRO A 154 39.88 5.69 14.21
N SER A 155 40.19 6.99 14.27
CA SER A 155 41.22 7.52 15.17
C SER A 155 40.86 7.38 16.65
N THR A 156 39.59 7.60 17.00
CA THR A 156 39.10 7.45 18.38
C THR A 156 39.06 5.99 18.80
N LEU A 157 38.83 5.07 17.84
CA LEU A 157 38.95 3.64 18.06
C LEU A 157 40.40 3.25 18.37
N ASP A 158 41.36 3.73 17.59
CA ASP A 158 42.78 3.44 17.84
C ASP A 158 43.24 3.95 19.21
N GLU A 159 42.83 5.17 19.60
CA GLU A 159 43.11 5.74 20.92
C GLU A 159 42.49 4.90 22.05
N ALA A 160 41.24 4.47 21.90
CA ALA A 160 40.56 3.63 22.88
C ALA A 160 41.23 2.26 23.03
N VAL A 161 41.70 1.67 21.93
CA VAL A 161 42.46 0.40 21.95
C VAL A 161 43.82 0.58 22.63
N GLN A 162 44.49 1.72 22.41
CA GLN A 162 45.73 2.06 23.12
C GLN A 162 45.48 2.25 24.64
N GLU A 163 44.43 2.94 25.04
CA GLU A 163 44.09 3.08 26.46
C GLU A 163 43.77 1.72 27.09
N LEU A 164 43.03 0.86 26.37
CA LEU A 164 42.67 -0.47 26.84
C LEU A 164 43.91 -1.36 26.99
N SER A 165 44.86 -1.30 26.06
CA SER A 165 46.12 -2.06 26.14
C SER A 165 47.03 -1.60 27.28
N GLN A 166 47.04 -0.30 27.62
CA GLN A 166 47.74 0.21 28.80
C GLN A 166 47.12 -0.29 30.11
N ARG A 167 45.79 -0.38 30.15
CA ARG A 167 45.05 -0.79 31.36
C ARG A 167 45.02 -2.30 31.55
N ARG A 168 45.05 -3.06 30.46
CA ARG A 168 44.90 -4.52 30.42
C ARG A 168 45.81 -5.14 29.35
N PRO A 169 47.13 -5.10 29.55
CA PRO A 169 48.08 -5.64 28.59
C PRO A 169 47.91 -7.16 28.37
N GLU A 170 47.36 -7.88 29.34
CA GLU A 170 47.06 -9.31 29.25
C GLU A 170 46.13 -9.68 28.09
N LEU A 171 45.26 -8.77 27.64
CA LEU A 171 44.31 -9.02 26.56
C LEU A 171 44.94 -8.93 25.16
N PHE A 172 46.11 -8.32 25.02
CA PHE A 172 46.76 -8.02 23.73
C PHE A 172 48.02 -8.85 23.47
N GLY A 173 48.15 -9.95 24.20
CA GLY A 173 49.34 -10.78 24.19
C GLY A 173 50.37 -10.26 25.20
N SER A 174 50.70 -11.10 26.17
CA SER A 174 51.87 -10.88 27.02
C SER A 174 53.12 -10.88 26.13
N PRO A 175 54.06 -9.91 26.24
CA PRO A 175 55.38 -10.11 25.67
C PRO A 175 55.90 -11.41 26.28
N ALA A 176 56.35 -12.34 25.44
CA ALA A 176 56.91 -13.61 25.89
C ALA A 176 57.77 -13.32 27.12
N ARG A 177 57.37 -13.86 28.29
CA ARG A 177 58.22 -13.80 29.46
C ARG A 177 59.54 -14.38 29.00
N ASP A 178 60.58 -13.57 28.96
CA ASP A 178 61.96 -14.05 28.92
C ASP A 178 62.13 -14.83 30.22
N ILE A 179 61.77 -16.12 30.17
CA ILE A 179 62.10 -17.06 31.23
C ILE A 179 63.62 -17.17 31.12
N PRO A 180 64.41 -16.73 32.12
CA PRO A 180 65.85 -16.90 32.08
C PRO A 180 66.14 -18.39 31.88
N PRO A 181 67.09 -18.78 31.00
CA PRO A 181 67.41 -20.18 30.79
C PRO A 181 67.71 -20.81 32.14
N ALA A 182 66.97 -21.89 32.46
CA ALA A 182 67.17 -22.60 33.71
C ALA A 182 68.65 -22.97 33.86
N PRO A 183 69.26 -22.80 35.06
CA PRO A 183 70.65 -23.16 35.27
C PRO A 183 70.86 -24.63 34.90
N GLY A 184 71.75 -24.87 33.95
CA GLY A 184 71.98 -26.17 33.35
C GLY A 184 72.50 -27.20 34.36
N GLY A 185 71.59 -27.98 34.94
CA GLY A 185 71.89 -29.21 35.66
C GLY A 185 71.76 -30.40 34.73
N ALA A 186 72.86 -30.78 34.08
CA ALA A 186 72.90 -31.97 33.23
C ALA A 186 73.06 -33.25 34.07
N PRO A 187 72.19 -34.26 33.94
CA PRO A 187 72.60 -35.65 34.12
C PRO A 187 73.11 -36.19 32.78
N ALA A 188 74.34 -36.69 32.81
CA ALA A 188 75.01 -37.34 31.70
C ALA A 188 74.28 -38.63 31.28
N SER A 189 73.49 -38.57 30.21
CA SER A 189 73.16 -39.73 29.36
C SER A 189 72.52 -39.24 28.06
N VAL A 190 73.33 -38.75 27.15
CA VAL A 190 72.92 -38.43 25.77
C VAL A 190 72.96 -39.73 24.95
N PRO A 191 71.82 -40.24 24.42
CA PRO A 191 71.85 -41.28 23.40
C PRO A 191 72.50 -40.73 22.12
N PRO A 192 73.23 -41.54 21.32
CA PRO A 192 73.88 -41.03 20.12
C PRO A 192 72.84 -40.42 19.17
N PRO A 193 73.16 -39.27 18.55
CA PRO A 193 72.25 -38.61 17.62
C PRO A 193 71.92 -39.56 16.48
N ARG A 194 70.62 -39.71 16.23
CA ARG A 194 70.10 -40.33 15.00
C ARG A 194 70.74 -39.58 13.83
N PRO A 195 71.36 -40.25 12.85
CA PRO A 195 71.96 -39.56 11.71
C PRO A 195 70.88 -38.66 11.09
N GLY A 196 71.18 -37.37 11.04
CA GLY A 196 70.31 -36.35 10.49
C GLY A 196 69.92 -36.73 9.07
N SER A 197 68.64 -36.60 8.77
CA SER A 197 68.16 -36.52 7.40
C SER A 197 68.74 -35.25 6.79
N THR A 198 69.93 -35.37 6.21
CA THR A 198 70.53 -34.32 5.40
C THR A 198 69.70 -34.12 4.14
N GLU A 199 69.28 -32.87 3.96
CA GLU A 199 69.43 -32.17 2.68
C GLU A 199 68.68 -32.74 1.48
N ARG A 200 67.39 -33.07 1.64
CA ARG A 200 66.49 -33.08 0.48
C ARG A 200 65.35 -32.11 0.69
N PRO A 201 65.23 -31.04 -0.13
CA PRO A 201 64.10 -30.14 -0.04
C PRO A 201 62.82 -30.96 -0.26
N PRO A 202 61.74 -30.67 0.49
CA PRO A 202 60.49 -31.39 0.35
C PRO A 202 60.04 -31.33 -1.12
N GLY A 203 59.80 -32.51 -1.73
CA GLY A 203 59.44 -32.63 -3.15
C GLY A 203 60.58 -32.98 -4.12
N ALA A 204 61.84 -33.03 -3.68
CA ALA A 204 62.99 -33.37 -4.53
C ALA A 204 62.86 -34.75 -5.22
N ALA A 205 62.35 -35.75 -4.51
CA ALA A 205 62.14 -37.09 -5.07
C ALA A 205 61.04 -37.11 -6.17
N GLY A 206 60.01 -36.26 -6.04
CA GLY A 206 58.96 -36.13 -7.04
C GLY A 206 59.45 -35.46 -8.32
N LEU A 207 60.28 -34.42 -8.18
CA LEU A 207 60.94 -33.75 -9.31
C LEU A 207 61.90 -34.68 -10.06
N GLU A 208 62.68 -35.49 -9.35
CA GLU A 208 63.59 -36.45 -9.97
C GLU A 208 62.82 -37.54 -10.76
N MET A 209 61.69 -38.02 -10.22
CA MET A 209 60.81 -38.94 -10.94
C MET A 209 60.15 -38.31 -12.17
N ALA A 210 59.75 -37.04 -12.09
CA ALA A 210 59.17 -36.32 -13.22
C ALA A 210 60.18 -36.11 -14.36
N ARG A 211 61.45 -35.83 -14.03
CA ARG A 211 62.55 -35.79 -15.01
C ARG A 211 62.81 -37.14 -15.67
N ARG A 212 62.91 -38.22 -14.87
CA ARG A 212 63.08 -39.58 -15.42
C ARG A 212 61.94 -40.02 -16.36
N ARG A 213 60.74 -39.46 -16.17
CA ARG A 213 59.57 -39.73 -17.00
C ARG A 213 59.40 -38.75 -18.16
N GLY A 214 60.32 -37.81 -18.35
CA GLY A 214 60.29 -36.83 -19.45
C GLY A 214 59.19 -35.77 -19.33
N LEU A 215 58.61 -35.60 -18.12
CA LEU A 215 57.53 -34.63 -17.88
C LEU A 215 58.06 -33.22 -17.59
N LEU A 216 59.35 -33.08 -17.35
CA LEU A 216 60.03 -31.80 -17.16
C LEU A 216 61.27 -31.75 -18.08
N PRO A 217 61.56 -30.60 -18.71
CA PRO A 217 62.79 -30.43 -19.48
C PRO A 217 64.01 -30.44 -18.56
N ASP A 218 65.10 -31.07 -19.00
CA ASP A 218 66.39 -30.97 -18.31
C ASP A 218 66.89 -29.53 -18.45
N THR A 219 66.93 -28.79 -17.35
CA THR A 219 67.53 -27.45 -17.29
C THR A 219 69.05 -27.58 -17.37
N PRO A 220 69.77 -26.70 -18.09
CA PRO A 220 71.23 -26.71 -18.19
C PRO A 220 71.92 -26.48 -16.85
#